data_AF-A0A952RSX2-F1
#
_entry.id   AF-A0A952RSX2-F1
#
_cell.length_a   1.000
_cell.length_b   1.000
_cell.length_c   1.000
_cell.angle_alpha   90.00
_cell.angle_beta   90.00
_cell.angle_gamma   90.00
#
_symmetry.space_group_name_H-M   'P 1'
#
loop_
_entity.id
_entity.type
_entity.pdbx_description
1 polymer ?
#
loop_
_entity_poly.entity_id
_entity_poly.type
_entity_poly.pdbx_seq_one_letter_code
_entity_poly.pdbx_strand_id
1 'polypeptide(L)'
;MSDHQKPSDRDVTSVRIAASERASSIDPRAHQAWRTWLAALAKDADAVTAAALAYESLDADGRSAWLDALDHDAPDVEVPKIALYAPLLGVEEDDERRARIVLNVVGAARKSTPPRAWVGRRGEDRVCLVVTPLYLDFVEILCCRYDPDVGVRDAWHKWLAHTSDVAKHGAEVGAQEEALLPEVVEELAHAVVADRRAGRNAPPSLVRYMDLFAPDLAHPARSEDE
;
A
#
# COMPACT_ATOMS: atom_id res chain seq x y z
N MET A 1 -44.87 42.18 34.56
CA MET A 1 -44.52 40.83 35.02
C MET A 1 -44.85 39.89 33.89
N SER A 2 -43.87 39.48 33.09
CA SER A 2 -44.08 38.60 31.95
C SER A 2 -43.69 37.18 32.36
N ASP A 3 -44.68 36.29 32.44
CA ASP A 3 -44.48 34.88 32.74
C ASP A 3 -43.65 34.22 31.63
N HIS A 4 -42.47 33.71 32.00
CA HIS A 4 -41.69 32.79 31.17
C HIS A 4 -42.28 31.39 31.31
N GLN A 5 -43.16 31.02 30.36
CA GLN A 5 -43.62 29.65 30.19
C GLN A 5 -42.41 28.75 29.91
N LYS A 6 -42.02 27.89 30.86
CA LYS A 6 -40.99 26.88 30.62
C LYS A 6 -41.48 25.87 29.57
N PRO A 7 -40.67 25.52 28.57
CA PRO A 7 -41.05 24.55 27.55
C PRO A 7 -41.35 23.20 28.21
N SER A 8 -42.42 22.52 27.78
CA SER A 8 -42.82 21.25 28.36
C SER A 8 -41.83 20.16 27.99
N ASP A 9 -41.70 19.14 28.85
CA ASP A 9 -40.74 18.03 28.69
C ASP A 9 -40.93 17.26 27.37
N ARG A 10 -42.15 17.29 26.83
CA ARG A 10 -42.52 16.71 25.53
C ARG A 10 -41.95 17.50 24.35
N ASP A 11 -41.83 18.83 24.49
CA ASP A 11 -41.25 19.71 23.47
C ASP A 11 -39.73 19.53 23.42
N VAL A 12 -39.09 19.38 24.59
CA VAL A 12 -37.64 19.11 24.70
C VAL A 12 -37.30 17.73 24.11
N THR A 13 -38.15 16.73 24.36
CA THR A 13 -37.98 15.37 23.82
C THR A 13 -38.16 15.35 22.30
N SER A 14 -39.12 16.09 21.76
CA SER A 14 -39.38 16.17 20.32
C SER A 14 -38.26 16.91 19.57
N VAL A 15 -37.70 17.97 20.15
CA VAL A 15 -36.55 18.70 19.58
C VAL A 15 -35.29 17.83 19.60
N ARG A 16 -35.07 17.04 20.65
CA ARG A 16 -33.93 16.11 20.71
C ARG A 16 -34.03 14.97 19.70
N ILE A 17 -35.23 14.41 19.48
CA ILE A 17 -35.45 13.39 18.45
C ILE A 17 -35.25 13.99 17.05
N ALA A 18 -35.82 15.15 16.75
CA ALA A 18 -35.65 15.81 15.46
C ALA A 18 -34.20 16.30 15.20
N ALA A 19 -33.46 16.66 16.25
CA ALA A 19 -32.04 16.99 16.15
C ALA A 19 -31.18 15.73 15.97
N SER A 20 -31.55 14.62 16.60
CA SER A 20 -30.90 13.31 16.42
C SER A 20 -31.16 12.72 15.04
N GLU A 21 -32.34 12.94 14.45
CA GLU A 21 -32.68 12.51 13.09
C GLU A 21 -31.97 13.36 12.02
N ARG A 22 -31.75 14.66 12.27
CA ARG A 22 -30.92 15.51 11.39
C ARG A 22 -29.43 15.20 11.48
N ALA A 23 -28.98 14.66 12.61
CA ALA A 23 -27.59 14.21 12.78
C ALA A 23 -27.31 12.85 12.13
N SER A 24 -28.34 12.03 11.83
CA SER A 24 -28.17 10.68 11.28
C SER A 24 -28.43 10.54 9.78
N SER A 25 -28.93 11.56 9.08
CA SER A 25 -29.05 11.52 7.63
C SER A 25 -27.77 12.07 6.98
N ILE A 26 -26.84 11.20 6.63
CA ILE A 26 -25.74 11.54 5.72
C ILE A 26 -26.37 12.13 4.45
N ASP A 27 -25.96 13.33 4.02
CA ASP A 27 -26.44 13.95 2.78
C ASP A 27 -26.18 12.96 1.62
N PRO A 28 -27.22 12.46 0.91
CA PRO A 28 -27.06 11.50 -0.17
C PRO A 28 -26.10 12.00 -1.26
N ARG A 29 -26.03 13.32 -1.48
CA ARG A 29 -25.10 13.91 -2.43
C ARG A 29 -23.66 13.84 -1.94
N ALA A 30 -23.42 14.07 -0.64
CA ALA A 30 -22.10 13.93 -0.05
C ALA A 30 -21.64 12.47 -0.09
N HIS A 31 -22.54 11.53 0.18
CA HIS A 31 -22.24 10.10 0.10
C HIS A 31 -21.92 9.65 -1.34
N GLN A 32 -22.67 10.14 -2.33
CA GLN A 32 -22.37 9.88 -3.73
C GLN A 32 -21.04 10.50 -4.18
N ALA A 33 -20.74 11.73 -3.72
CA ALA A 33 -19.47 12.39 -4.00
C ALA A 33 -18.28 11.61 -3.42
N TRP A 34 -18.43 11.12 -2.18
CA TRP A 34 -17.47 10.23 -1.52
C TRP A 34 -17.21 8.98 -2.36
N ARG A 35 -18.23 8.22 -2.75
CA ARG A 35 -18.06 7.01 -3.58
C ARG A 35 -17.45 7.30 -4.95
N THR A 36 -17.81 8.42 -5.55
CA THR A 36 -17.23 8.87 -6.82
C THR A 36 -15.74 9.18 -6.68
N TRP A 37 -15.36 9.82 -5.57
CA TRP A 37 -13.97 10.10 -5.26
C TRP A 37 -13.17 8.83 -4.95
N LEU A 38 -13.75 7.88 -4.19
CA LEU A 38 -13.15 6.57 -3.97
C LEU A 38 -12.90 5.80 -5.27
N ALA A 39 -13.85 5.86 -6.22
CA ALA A 39 -13.67 5.24 -7.53
C ALA A 39 -12.53 5.89 -8.35
N ALA A 40 -12.23 7.17 -8.13
CA ALA A 40 -11.12 7.86 -8.80
C ALA A 40 -9.75 7.37 -8.33
N LEU A 41 -9.63 6.84 -7.10
CA LEU A 41 -8.37 6.28 -6.57
C LEU A 41 -7.83 5.15 -7.45
N ALA A 42 -8.70 4.49 -8.21
CA ALA A 42 -8.30 3.44 -9.14
C ALA A 42 -7.83 3.93 -10.52
N LYS A 43 -7.65 5.23 -10.74
CA LYS A 43 -7.20 5.75 -12.05
C LYS A 43 -6.50 7.12 -12.01
N ASP A 44 -6.53 7.80 -10.86
CA ASP A 44 -6.06 9.18 -10.74
C ASP A 44 -5.03 9.27 -9.61
N ALA A 45 -3.77 9.54 -9.99
CA ALA A 45 -2.66 9.67 -9.05
C ALA A 45 -2.78 10.89 -8.12
N ASP A 46 -3.40 11.98 -8.59
CA ASP A 46 -3.66 13.16 -7.77
C ASP A 46 -4.74 12.85 -6.73
N ALA A 47 -5.76 12.05 -7.10
CA ALA A 47 -6.77 11.58 -6.16
C ALA A 47 -6.16 10.66 -5.08
N VAL A 48 -5.26 9.75 -5.47
CA VAL A 48 -4.51 8.90 -4.53
C VAL A 48 -3.68 9.74 -3.55
N THR A 49 -2.95 10.72 -4.07
CA THR A 49 -2.12 11.62 -3.24
C THR A 49 -2.98 12.45 -2.29
N ALA A 50 -4.09 13.00 -2.79
CA ALA A 50 -5.04 13.75 -1.98
C ALA A 50 -5.66 12.88 -0.87
N ALA A 51 -5.96 11.61 -1.14
CA ALA A 51 -6.49 10.69 -0.14
C ALA A 51 -5.48 10.38 0.97
N ALA A 52 -4.21 10.15 0.62
CA ALA A 52 -3.15 9.95 1.61
C ALA A 52 -2.99 11.19 2.51
N LEU A 53 -2.93 12.40 1.93
CA LEU A 53 -2.80 13.64 2.69
C LEU A 53 -4.03 13.94 3.55
N ALA A 54 -5.24 13.72 3.02
CA ALA A 54 -6.47 13.89 3.78
C ALA A 54 -6.51 12.95 4.99
N TYR A 55 -6.17 11.68 4.80
CA TYR A 55 -6.11 10.70 5.88
C TYR A 55 -5.01 11.03 6.90
N GLU A 56 -3.82 11.43 6.45
CA GLU A 56 -2.71 11.83 7.30
C GLU A 56 -3.10 13.02 8.20
N SER A 57 -3.89 13.96 7.69
CA SER A 57 -4.34 15.14 8.44
C SER A 57 -5.34 14.84 9.57
N LEU A 58 -5.89 13.63 9.62
CA LEU A 58 -6.84 13.21 10.65
C LEU A 58 -6.12 12.78 11.92
N ASP A 59 -6.80 12.95 13.06
CA ASP A 59 -6.42 12.34 14.32
C ASP A 59 -6.78 10.84 14.37
N ALA A 60 -6.46 10.17 15.48
CA ALA A 60 -6.68 8.72 15.61
C ALA A 60 -8.15 8.30 15.46
N ASP A 61 -9.07 9.10 16.01
CA ASP A 61 -10.50 8.83 15.91
C ASP A 61 -11.00 9.05 14.48
N GLY A 62 -10.55 10.12 13.82
CA GLY A 62 -10.86 10.40 12.42
C GLY A 62 -10.34 9.33 11.46
N ARG A 63 -9.12 8.85 11.67
CA ARG A 63 -8.54 7.73 10.89
C ARG A 63 -9.33 6.44 11.08
N SER A 64 -9.75 6.16 12.31
CA SER A 64 -10.57 4.98 12.61
C SER A 64 -11.95 5.09 11.92
N ALA A 65 -12.60 6.25 12.02
CA ALA A 65 -13.87 6.51 11.34
C ALA A 65 -13.75 6.43 9.81
N TRP A 66 -12.63 6.87 9.24
CA TRP A 66 -12.35 6.71 7.81
C TRP A 66 -12.29 5.24 7.40
N LEU A 67 -11.56 4.41 8.15
CA LEU A 67 -11.46 2.98 7.87
C LEU A 67 -12.81 2.27 8.02
N ASP A 68 -13.64 2.68 8.99
CA ASP A 68 -15.00 2.16 9.15
C ASP A 68 -15.91 2.54 7.98
N ALA A 69 -15.79 3.78 7.49
CA ALA A 69 -16.51 4.23 6.30
C ALA A 69 -16.06 3.47 5.04
N LEU A 70 -14.75 3.22 4.88
CA LEU A 70 -14.24 2.38 3.80
C LEU A 70 -14.75 0.95 3.88
N ASP A 71 -14.75 0.32 5.06
CA ASP A 71 -15.26 -1.05 5.20
C ASP A 71 -16.75 -1.14 4.84
N HIS A 72 -17.52 -0.09 5.11
CA HIS A 72 -18.93 0.00 4.74
C HIS A 72 -19.15 0.23 3.24
N ASP A 73 -18.42 1.17 2.64
CA ASP A 73 -18.66 1.63 1.26
C ASP A 73 -17.86 0.88 0.20
N ALA A 74 -16.71 0.29 0.55
CA ALA A 74 -15.85 -0.41 -0.42
C ALA A 74 -16.57 -1.49 -1.25
N PRO A 75 -17.53 -2.28 -0.71
CA PRO A 75 -18.30 -3.24 -1.52
C PRO A 75 -19.13 -2.59 -2.64
N ASP A 76 -19.54 -1.33 -2.46
CA ASP A 76 -20.37 -0.57 -3.40
C ASP A 76 -19.53 0.28 -4.38
N VAL A 77 -18.21 0.38 -4.15
CA VAL A 77 -17.29 1.04 -5.07
C VAL A 77 -16.69 -0.02 -5.98
N GLU A 78 -16.99 0.03 -7.28
CA GLU A 78 -16.55 -0.95 -8.30
C GLU A 78 -15.03 -0.86 -8.61
N VAL A 79 -14.18 -0.84 -7.58
CA VAL A 79 -12.73 -0.80 -7.71
C VAL A 79 -12.07 -1.83 -6.79
N PRO A 80 -10.86 -2.31 -7.14
CA PRO A 80 -10.13 -3.22 -6.27
C PRO A 80 -9.88 -2.61 -4.89
N LYS A 81 -10.06 -3.40 -3.82
CA LYS A 81 -9.76 -2.97 -2.45
C LYS A 81 -8.36 -2.36 -2.32
N ILE A 82 -7.37 -2.92 -3.00
CA ILE A 82 -6.01 -2.35 -2.99
C ILE A 82 -5.97 -0.87 -3.37
N ALA A 83 -6.80 -0.41 -4.32
CA ALA A 83 -6.85 1.00 -4.71
C ALA A 83 -7.42 1.91 -3.59
N LEU A 84 -8.31 1.39 -2.75
CA LEU A 84 -8.93 2.13 -1.65
C LEU A 84 -8.02 2.20 -0.41
N TYR A 85 -7.32 1.11 -0.10
CA TYR A 85 -6.57 0.98 1.15
C TYR A 85 -5.08 1.29 0.99
N ALA A 86 -4.48 1.02 -0.18
CA ALA A 86 -3.05 1.23 -0.35
C ALA A 86 -2.60 2.68 -0.10
N PRO A 87 -3.31 3.73 -0.57
CA PRO A 87 -2.91 5.12 -0.32
C PRO A 87 -2.70 5.44 1.16
N LEU A 88 -3.48 4.81 2.04
CA LEU A 88 -3.43 5.03 3.49
C LEU A 88 -2.23 4.33 4.14
N LEU A 89 -1.77 3.22 3.56
CA LEU A 89 -0.68 2.42 4.11
C LEU A 89 0.66 3.18 4.13
N GLY A 90 0.85 4.14 3.23
CA GLY A 90 2.07 4.95 3.15
C GLY A 90 2.21 5.95 4.30
N VAL A 91 1.11 6.35 4.93
CA VAL A 91 1.05 7.43 5.92
C VAL A 91 0.58 6.98 7.31
N GLU A 92 0.06 5.75 7.43
CA GLU A 92 -0.34 5.22 8.75
C GLU A 92 0.89 4.75 9.54
N GLU A 93 1.00 5.18 10.80
CA GLU A 93 2.11 4.85 11.70
C GLU A 93 1.70 3.85 12.79
N ASP A 94 0.41 3.77 13.10
CA ASP A 94 -0.12 2.87 14.14
C ASP A 94 -0.18 1.43 13.67
N ASP A 95 0.52 0.53 14.36
CA ASP A 95 0.67 -0.86 13.94
C ASP A 95 -0.65 -1.62 13.80
N GLU A 96 -1.65 -1.33 14.64
CA GLU A 96 -2.95 -2.00 14.58
C GLU A 96 -3.76 -1.57 13.36
N ARG A 97 -3.85 -0.25 13.09
CA ARG A 97 -4.49 0.26 11.88
C ARG A 97 -3.72 -0.14 10.63
N ARG A 98 -2.38 -0.10 10.65
CA ARG A 98 -1.55 -0.62 9.56
C ARG A 98 -1.89 -2.08 9.26
N ALA A 99 -2.00 -2.93 10.28
CA ALA A 99 -2.36 -4.34 10.09
C ALA A 99 -3.76 -4.49 9.45
N ARG A 100 -4.75 -3.70 9.89
CA ARG A 100 -6.10 -3.67 9.28
C ARG A 100 -6.06 -3.27 7.79
N ILE A 101 -5.28 -2.26 7.44
CA ILE A 101 -5.09 -1.81 6.05
C ILE A 101 -4.42 -2.92 5.22
N VAL A 102 -3.36 -3.54 5.75
CA VAL A 102 -2.59 -4.62 5.09
C VAL A 102 -3.47 -5.81 4.72
N LEU A 103 -4.42 -6.20 5.59
CA LEU A 103 -5.36 -7.30 5.30
C LEU A 103 -6.17 -7.08 4.02
N ASN A 104 -6.47 -5.83 3.67
CA ASN A 104 -7.23 -5.47 2.47
C ASN A 104 -6.34 -5.28 1.22
N VAL A 105 -5.01 -5.20 1.38
CA VAL A 105 -4.04 -4.94 0.32
C VAL A 105 -3.35 -6.23 -0.16
N VAL A 106 -2.87 -7.07 0.76
CA VAL A 106 -1.98 -8.22 0.46
C VAL A 106 -2.65 -9.30 -0.39
N GLY A 107 -3.96 -9.50 -0.25
CA GLY A 107 -4.70 -10.48 -1.06
C GLY A 107 -4.96 -10.02 -2.51
N ALA A 108 -4.97 -8.70 -2.76
CA ALA A 108 -5.31 -8.13 -4.06
C ALA A 108 -4.07 -7.90 -4.95
N ALA A 109 -2.90 -7.61 -4.36
CA ALA A 109 -1.64 -7.44 -5.09
C ALA A 109 -1.15 -8.73 -5.79
N ARG A 110 -1.49 -9.91 -5.24
CA ARG A 110 -0.99 -11.22 -5.67
C ARG A 110 -1.45 -11.69 -7.06
N LYS A 111 -2.33 -10.95 -7.73
CA LYS A 111 -2.84 -11.29 -9.08
C LYS A 111 -2.27 -10.43 -10.21
N SER A 112 -1.42 -9.45 -9.89
CA SER A 112 -0.85 -8.55 -10.89
C SER A 112 0.50 -9.07 -11.41
N THR A 113 0.87 -8.61 -12.61
CA THR A 113 2.11 -8.85 -13.37
C THR A 113 3.32 -9.26 -12.50
N PRO A 114 4.10 -10.28 -12.90
CA PRO A 114 5.25 -10.73 -12.12
C PRO A 114 6.26 -9.60 -11.85
N PRO A 115 6.97 -9.62 -10.72
CA PRO A 115 8.01 -8.65 -10.45
C PRO A 115 9.09 -8.64 -11.53
N ARG A 116 9.66 -7.47 -11.79
CA ARG A 116 10.72 -7.26 -12.78
C ARG A 116 11.97 -6.76 -12.07
N ALA A 117 13.15 -7.06 -12.63
CA ALA A 117 14.41 -6.66 -12.05
C ALA A 117 15.24 -5.84 -13.03
N TRP A 118 15.94 -4.84 -12.49
CA TRP A 118 17.00 -4.11 -13.16
C TRP A 118 18.28 -4.26 -12.38
N VAL A 119 19.41 -4.30 -13.08
CA VAL A 119 20.73 -4.47 -12.51
C VAL A 119 21.71 -3.44 -13.06
N GLY A 120 22.81 -3.29 -12.35
CA GLY A 120 23.99 -2.58 -12.80
C GLY A 120 25.08 -2.61 -11.74
N ARG A 121 25.92 -1.59 -11.74
CA ARG A 121 27.09 -1.51 -10.86
C ARG A 121 27.28 -0.11 -10.32
N ARG A 122 27.80 -0.04 -9.09
CA ARG A 122 28.26 1.21 -8.48
C ARG A 122 29.63 0.99 -7.84
N GLY A 123 30.68 1.33 -8.59
CA GLY A 123 32.03 0.91 -8.25
C GLY A 123 32.17 -0.61 -8.44
N GLU A 124 32.69 -1.29 -7.43
CA GLU A 124 32.80 -2.76 -7.42
C GLU A 124 31.50 -3.46 -7.00
N ASP A 125 30.59 -2.76 -6.33
CA ASP A 125 29.34 -3.35 -5.84
C ASP A 125 28.32 -3.54 -6.98
N ARG A 126 27.57 -4.64 -6.92
CA ARG A 126 26.35 -4.84 -7.71
C ARG A 126 25.23 -3.97 -7.15
N VAL A 127 24.37 -3.50 -8.03
CA VAL A 127 23.13 -2.83 -7.65
C VAL A 127 21.98 -3.49 -8.39
N CYS A 128 20.88 -3.75 -7.69
CA CYS A 128 19.64 -4.16 -8.33
C CYS A 128 18.45 -3.32 -7.84
N LEU A 129 17.46 -3.18 -8.71
CA LEU A 129 16.11 -2.75 -8.42
C LEU A 129 15.16 -3.89 -8.71
N VAL A 130 14.41 -4.35 -7.72
CA VAL A 130 13.27 -5.25 -7.94
C VAL A 130 12.00 -4.42 -7.84
N VAL A 131 11.19 -4.46 -8.89
CA VAL A 131 9.94 -3.71 -8.98
C VAL A 131 8.79 -4.70 -8.99
N THR A 132 7.98 -4.65 -7.94
CA THR A 132 6.79 -5.48 -7.78
C THR A 132 5.57 -4.64 -8.13
N PRO A 133 4.83 -4.97 -9.21
CA PRO A 133 3.56 -4.32 -9.50
C PRO A 133 2.57 -4.51 -8.35
N LEU A 134 1.98 -3.41 -7.86
CA LEU A 134 0.96 -3.47 -6.81
C LEU A 134 -0.43 -3.42 -7.44
N TYR A 135 -0.77 -2.33 -8.13
CA TYR A 135 -2.01 -2.13 -8.86
C TYR A 135 -1.86 -0.97 -9.84
N LEU A 136 -2.52 -1.03 -11.01
CA LEU A 136 -2.43 0.00 -12.05
C LEU A 136 -0.96 0.34 -12.37
N ASP A 137 -0.61 1.62 -12.26
CA ASP A 137 0.73 2.16 -12.44
C ASP A 137 1.49 2.33 -11.12
N PHE A 138 1.00 1.79 -10.01
CA PHE A 138 1.71 1.79 -8.73
C PHE A 138 2.51 0.52 -8.52
N VAL A 139 3.75 0.71 -8.07
CA VAL A 139 4.72 -0.35 -7.83
C VAL A 139 5.37 -0.21 -6.46
N GLU A 140 5.84 -1.33 -5.94
CA GLU A 140 6.82 -1.37 -4.87
C GLU A 140 8.21 -1.52 -5.47
N ILE A 141 9.19 -0.81 -4.92
CA ILE A 141 10.58 -0.85 -5.37
C ILE A 141 11.47 -1.28 -4.20
N LEU A 142 12.21 -2.36 -4.38
CA LEU A 142 13.36 -2.73 -3.55
C LEU A 142 14.64 -2.35 -4.29
N CYS A 143 15.53 -1.62 -3.63
CA CYS A 143 16.89 -1.41 -4.11
C CYS A 143 17.87 -2.09 -3.18
N CYS A 144 18.86 -2.79 -3.75
CA CYS A 144 19.97 -3.35 -2.99
C CYS A 144 21.29 -3.01 -3.66
N ARG A 145 22.27 -2.57 -2.87
CA ARG A 145 23.68 -2.55 -3.23
C ARG A 145 24.39 -3.65 -2.45
N TYR A 146 25.08 -4.54 -3.16
CA TYR A 146 25.63 -5.74 -2.55
C TYR A 146 26.85 -6.26 -3.31
N ASP A 147 27.57 -7.13 -2.64
CA ASP A 147 28.56 -8.03 -3.21
C ASP A 147 28.12 -9.46 -2.85
N PRO A 148 27.97 -10.38 -3.82
CA PRO A 148 27.48 -11.73 -3.55
C PRO A 148 28.32 -12.52 -2.53
N ASP A 149 29.63 -12.24 -2.45
CA ASP A 149 30.57 -12.96 -1.58
C ASP A 149 30.76 -12.26 -0.23
N VAL A 150 30.57 -10.93 -0.18
CA VAL A 150 30.78 -10.14 1.03
C VAL A 150 29.48 -9.86 1.78
N GLY A 151 28.38 -9.61 1.07
CA GLY A 151 27.05 -9.35 1.63
C GLY A 151 26.41 -8.04 1.18
N VAL A 152 25.28 -7.70 1.80
CA VAL A 152 24.50 -6.50 1.45
C VAL A 152 25.11 -5.27 2.11
N ARG A 153 25.36 -4.23 1.30
CA ARG A 153 25.95 -2.96 1.75
C ARG A 153 24.90 -1.94 2.13
N ASP A 154 23.85 -1.85 1.32
CA ASP A 154 22.74 -0.93 1.52
C ASP A 154 21.48 -1.52 0.88
N ALA A 155 20.34 -1.29 1.51
CA ALA A 155 19.05 -1.69 0.96
C ALA A 155 17.94 -0.78 1.46
N TRP A 156 17.19 -0.22 0.52
CA TRP A 156 16.02 0.59 0.80
C TRP A 156 14.82 0.07 0.02
N HIS A 157 13.64 0.41 0.52
CA HIS A 157 12.38 0.10 -0.15
C HIS A 157 11.59 1.39 -0.33
N LYS A 158 10.79 1.44 -1.39
CA LYS A 158 9.82 2.50 -1.64
C LYS A 158 8.48 1.88 -2.01
N TRP A 159 7.48 2.15 -1.17
CA TRP A 159 6.11 1.70 -1.37
C TRP A 159 5.33 2.73 -2.21
N LEU A 160 4.46 2.27 -3.11
CA LEU A 160 3.61 3.11 -3.98
C LEU A 160 4.38 4.14 -4.83
N ALA A 161 5.52 3.74 -5.38
CA ALA A 161 6.13 4.51 -6.45
C ALA A 161 5.27 4.39 -7.72
N HIS A 162 5.28 5.42 -8.57
CA HIS A 162 4.66 5.32 -9.89
C HIS A 162 5.60 4.60 -10.87
N THR A 163 5.08 3.85 -11.84
CA THR A 163 5.88 3.14 -12.86
C THR A 163 6.81 4.07 -13.63
N SER A 164 6.40 5.33 -13.85
CA SER A 164 7.22 6.36 -14.50
C SER A 164 8.47 6.74 -13.70
N ASP A 165 8.46 6.55 -12.38
CA ASP A 165 9.60 6.88 -11.51
C ASP A 165 10.68 5.80 -11.52
N VAL A 166 10.37 4.59 -12.01
CA VAL A 166 11.31 3.46 -12.01
C VAL A 166 12.57 3.79 -12.81
N ALA A 167 12.41 4.36 -14.01
CA ALA A 167 13.56 4.73 -14.85
C ALA A 167 14.44 5.79 -14.20
N LYS A 168 13.83 6.77 -13.51
CA LYS A 168 14.54 7.79 -12.75
C LYS A 168 15.35 7.15 -11.61
N HIS A 169 14.72 6.30 -10.80
CA HIS A 169 15.40 5.60 -9.72
C HIS A 169 16.51 4.68 -10.23
N GLY A 170 16.30 3.98 -11.34
CA GLY A 170 17.33 3.17 -12.02
C GLY A 170 18.55 3.98 -12.41
N ALA A 171 18.37 5.16 -12.99
CA ALA A 171 19.47 6.05 -13.32
C ALA A 171 20.20 6.59 -12.07
N GLU A 172 19.48 6.92 -10.99
CA GLU A 172 20.06 7.43 -9.74
C GLU A 172 20.97 6.40 -9.05
N VAL A 173 20.60 5.13 -9.08
CA VAL A 173 21.36 4.05 -8.41
C VAL A 173 22.29 3.29 -9.35
N GLY A 174 22.19 3.52 -10.67
CA GLY A 174 22.99 2.85 -11.68
C GLY A 174 22.51 1.43 -12.03
N ALA A 175 21.21 1.15 -11.88
CA ALA A 175 20.58 -0.11 -12.29
C ALA A 175 19.64 0.13 -13.48
N GLN A 176 20.19 0.03 -14.69
CA GLN A 176 19.52 0.43 -15.94
C GLN A 176 19.23 -0.75 -16.87
N GLU A 177 19.92 -1.88 -16.67
CA GLU A 177 19.78 -3.06 -17.51
C GLU A 177 18.72 -3.98 -16.92
N GLU A 178 17.69 -4.33 -17.70
CA GLU A 178 16.71 -5.31 -17.26
C GLU A 178 17.36 -6.70 -17.16
N ALA A 179 17.06 -7.43 -16.08
CA ALA A 179 17.59 -8.76 -15.81
C ALA A 179 16.47 -9.75 -15.48
N LEU A 180 16.78 -11.03 -15.61
CA LEU A 180 15.88 -12.10 -15.20
C LEU A 180 15.79 -12.12 -13.67
N LEU A 181 14.57 -11.97 -13.14
CA LEU A 181 14.33 -11.97 -11.69
C LEU A 181 14.97 -13.16 -10.97
N PRO A 182 14.91 -14.42 -11.47
CA PRO A 182 15.53 -15.55 -10.78
C PRO A 182 17.05 -15.41 -10.59
N GLU A 183 17.76 -14.82 -11.55
CA GLU A 183 19.21 -14.60 -11.47
C GLU A 183 19.54 -13.57 -10.37
N VAL A 184 18.76 -12.48 -10.32
CA VAL A 184 18.90 -11.44 -9.29
C VAL A 184 18.58 -11.99 -7.91
N VAL A 185 17.55 -12.83 -7.78
CA VAL A 185 17.18 -13.47 -6.52
C VAL A 185 18.28 -14.41 -6.03
N GLU A 186 18.90 -15.20 -6.91
CA GLU A 186 20.01 -16.09 -6.55
C GLU A 186 21.22 -15.29 -6.05
N GLU A 187 21.60 -14.21 -6.76
CA GLU A 187 22.71 -13.34 -6.34
C GLU A 187 22.43 -12.67 -4.98
N LEU A 188 21.20 -12.18 -4.77
CA LEU A 188 20.78 -11.62 -3.48
C LEU A 188 20.78 -12.68 -2.37
N ALA A 189 20.41 -13.92 -2.66
CA ALA A 189 20.44 -15.02 -1.70
C ALA A 189 21.88 -15.29 -1.24
N HIS A 190 22.84 -15.29 -2.17
CA HIS A 190 24.27 -15.39 -1.84
C HIS A 190 24.73 -14.26 -0.92
N ALA A 191 24.38 -13.01 -1.24
CA ALA A 191 24.74 -11.86 -0.40
C ALA A 191 24.13 -11.96 1.01
N VAL A 192 22.87 -12.37 1.13
CA VAL A 192 22.21 -12.58 2.43
C VAL A 192 22.89 -13.71 3.23
N VAL A 193 23.30 -14.79 2.56
CA VAL A 193 24.06 -15.88 3.19
C VAL A 193 25.45 -15.39 3.64
N ALA A 194 26.13 -14.57 2.85
CA ALA A 194 27.41 -13.97 3.21
C ALA A 194 27.30 -13.07 4.46
N ASP A 195 26.26 -12.25 4.56
CA ASP A 195 25.98 -11.46 5.78
C ASP A 195 25.82 -12.36 7.01
N ARG A 196 25.01 -13.42 6.88
CA ARG A 196 24.80 -14.38 7.98
C ARG A 196 26.10 -15.08 8.40
N ARG A 197 26.94 -15.49 7.44
CA ARG A 197 28.25 -16.10 7.73
C ARG A 197 29.19 -15.14 8.45
N ALA A 198 29.07 -13.84 8.17
CA ALA A 198 29.82 -12.80 8.84
C ALA A 198 29.18 -12.31 10.16
N GLY A 199 28.11 -12.96 10.63
CA GLY A 199 27.42 -12.60 11.87
C GLY A 199 26.58 -11.32 11.78
N ARG A 200 26.26 -10.85 10.57
CA ARG A 200 25.40 -9.68 10.34
C ARG A 200 23.96 -10.11 10.06
N ASN A 201 23.02 -9.23 10.40
CA ASN A 201 21.61 -9.39 10.05
C ASN A 201 21.36 -8.85 8.64
N ALA A 202 20.47 -9.50 7.89
CA ALA A 202 20.00 -8.96 6.63
C ALA A 202 19.25 -7.63 6.87
N PRO A 203 19.37 -6.64 5.98
CA PRO A 203 18.63 -5.39 6.08
C PRO A 203 17.11 -5.60 6.22
N PRO A 204 16.40 -4.83 7.08
CA PRO A 204 14.95 -4.95 7.26
C PRO A 204 14.15 -4.83 5.96
N SER A 205 14.64 -4.05 4.99
CA SER A 205 14.05 -3.88 3.65
C SER A 205 13.86 -5.20 2.91
N LEU A 206 14.76 -6.18 3.10
CA LEU A 206 14.69 -7.50 2.46
C LEU A 206 13.68 -8.44 3.10
N VAL A 207 13.32 -8.22 4.38
CA VAL A 207 12.35 -9.07 5.09
C VAL A 207 10.97 -9.02 4.41
N ARG A 208 10.61 -7.87 3.83
CA ARG A 208 9.35 -7.70 3.08
C ARG A 208 9.29 -8.50 1.77
N TYR A 209 10.44 -8.91 1.26
CA TYR A 209 10.60 -9.64 0.02
C TYR A 209 11.02 -11.09 0.26
N MET A 210 10.82 -11.62 1.47
CA MET A 210 11.12 -13.04 1.77
C MET A 210 10.40 -14.00 0.81
N ASP A 211 9.22 -13.64 0.33
CA ASP A 211 8.46 -14.42 -0.65
C ASP A 211 9.21 -14.56 -1.99
N LEU A 212 10.11 -13.63 -2.36
CA LEU A 212 10.95 -13.78 -3.57
C LEU A 212 11.93 -14.95 -3.47
N PHE A 213 12.34 -15.32 -2.25
CA PHE A 213 13.29 -16.39 -1.99
C PHE A 213 12.61 -17.73 -1.68
N ALA A 214 11.28 -17.75 -1.61
CA ALA A 214 10.55 -18.99 -1.45
C ALA A 214 10.59 -19.76 -2.78
N PRO A 215 10.94 -21.06 -2.78
CA PRO A 215 10.87 -21.86 -4.00
C PRO A 215 9.42 -21.85 -4.50
N ASP A 216 9.25 -21.47 -5.76
CA ASP A 216 7.97 -21.54 -6.45
C ASP A 216 7.53 -23.02 -6.47
N LEU A 217 6.66 -23.41 -5.53
CA LEU A 217 5.95 -24.68 -5.60
C LEU A 217 4.95 -24.52 -6.74
N ALA A 218 5.47 -24.66 -7.96
CA ALA A 218 4.77 -24.43 -9.20
C ALA A 218 3.36 -25.05 -9.13
N HIS A 219 2.38 -24.23 -9.47
CA HIS A 219 1.06 -24.70 -9.88
C HIS A 219 1.27 -25.82 -10.90
N PRO A 220 0.73 -27.04 -10.69
CA PRO A 220 0.87 -28.09 -11.69
C PRO A 220 0.33 -27.53 -13.00
N ALA A 221 1.16 -27.56 -14.03
CA ALA A 221 0.74 -27.29 -15.38
C ALA A 221 -0.54 -28.08 -15.62
N ARG A 222 -1.67 -27.38 -15.81
CA ARG A 222 -2.83 -28.00 -16.42
C ARG A 222 -2.36 -28.41 -17.80
N SER A 223 -2.04 -29.69 -17.94
CA SER A 223 -2.02 -30.36 -19.22
C SER A 223 -3.38 -30.10 -19.86
N GLU A 224 -3.38 -29.25 -20.88
CA GLU A 224 -4.39 -29.37 -21.92
C GLU A 224 -4.15 -30.72 -22.57
N ASP A 225 -4.94 -31.71 -22.17
CA ASP A 225 -5.20 -32.92 -22.95
C ASP A 225 -6.57 -33.48 -22.50
N GLU A 226 -7.39 -33.75 -23.53
CA GLU A 226 -8.78 -34.24 -23.60
C GLU A 226 -9.94 -33.23 -23.46
#